data_AF-A0A1L9TPM8-F1
#
_entry.id   AF-A0A1L9TPM8-F1
#
_cell.length_a   1.000
_cell.length_b   1.000
_cell.length_c   1.000
_cell.angle_alpha   90.00
_cell.angle_beta   90.00
_cell.angle_gamma   90.00
#
_symmetry.space_group_name_H-M   'P 1'
#
loop_
_entity.id
_entity.type
_entity.pdbx_description
1 polymer ?
#
loop_
_entity_poly.entity_id
_entity_poly.type
_entity_poly.pdbx_seq_one_letter_code
_entity_poly.pdbx_strand_id
1 'polypeptide(L)'
;MPNSPPENVTLPVLIWGNGACSANGTLFGNFLTNVASYGFIAIASGAPNGQGTTNVQLMKDALDWIEKKAGTPGSKYKTVDTTRLAVAGQSCGGLETYQMRDDPRVHYLGIFNSGFLDMGPIGDLIGMPNESPETIGEVKKPVFYFLGGEGDIAYKNGMADYKGLTGVPKWVGNFPVGHMGTYAQPEGGAFAVAAVNWLSWVLKGDSSKESWFTGGGAQKAGWEEVDSEGLDTLKL
;
A
#
# COMPACT_ATOMS: atom_id res chain seq x y z
N MET A 1 14.55 -13.80 0.62
CA MET A 1 15.33 -13.34 -0.55
C MET A 1 15.78 -14.56 -1.33
N PRO A 2 15.66 -14.56 -2.66
CA PRO A 2 16.19 -15.64 -3.49
C PRO A 2 17.69 -15.83 -3.22
N ASN A 3 18.13 -17.08 -3.10
CA ASN A 3 19.55 -17.40 -2.86
C ASN A 3 20.43 -17.02 -4.06
N SER A 4 19.84 -17.02 -5.26
CA SER A 4 20.51 -16.66 -6.52
C SER A 4 19.53 -15.86 -7.39
N PRO A 5 19.31 -14.57 -7.12
CA PRO A 5 18.53 -13.72 -8.02
C PRO A 5 19.24 -13.64 -9.38
N PRO A 6 18.51 -13.61 -10.51
CA PRO A 6 19.10 -13.36 -11.82
C PRO A 6 19.90 -12.05 -11.81
N GLU A 7 20.98 -11.99 -12.58
CA GLU A 7 21.96 -10.89 -12.52
C GLU A 7 21.37 -9.50 -12.84
N ASN A 8 20.25 -9.45 -13.57
CA ASN A 8 19.56 -8.22 -13.97
C ASN A 8 18.24 -7.97 -13.22
N VAL A 9 18.04 -8.61 -12.06
CA VAL A 9 16.83 -8.39 -11.25
C VAL A 9 17.14 -7.44 -10.10
N THR A 10 16.44 -6.31 -10.09
CA THR A 10 16.37 -5.39 -8.96
C THR A 10 14.99 -5.47 -8.32
N LEU A 11 14.95 -5.61 -7.00
CA LEU A 11 13.74 -5.83 -6.21
C LEU A 11 13.29 -4.50 -5.60
N PRO A 12 12.17 -3.91 -6.08
CA PRO A 12 11.56 -2.76 -5.45
C PRO A 12 10.95 -3.12 -4.09
N VAL A 13 10.66 -2.10 -3.29
CA VAL A 13 10.25 -2.24 -1.89
C VAL A 13 8.80 -1.80 -1.69
N LEU A 14 8.05 -2.60 -0.93
CA LEU A 14 6.77 -2.27 -0.34
C LEU A 14 6.92 -2.25 1.18
N ILE A 15 6.63 -1.12 1.82
CA ILE A 15 6.42 -1.05 3.28
C ILE A 15 4.92 -1.17 3.56
N TRP A 16 4.54 -2.02 4.50
CA TRP A 16 3.15 -2.36 4.77
C TRP A 16 2.71 -2.08 6.22
N GLY A 17 1.68 -1.24 6.37
CA GLY A 17 0.99 -0.99 7.64
C GLY A 17 -0.16 -1.96 7.85
N ASN A 18 -0.25 -2.56 9.04
CA ASN A 18 -1.24 -3.59 9.33
C ASN A 18 -2.61 -3.02 9.73
N GLY A 19 -3.67 -3.74 9.37
CA GLY A 19 -5.02 -3.55 9.91
C GLY A 19 -5.09 -3.64 11.43
N ALA A 20 -6.09 -2.97 12.02
CA ALA A 20 -6.30 -2.84 13.46
C ALA A 20 -5.07 -2.34 14.24
N CYS A 21 -4.15 -1.66 13.54
CA CYS A 21 -2.85 -1.24 14.06
C CYS A 21 -2.07 -2.42 14.66
N SER A 22 -2.22 -3.64 14.11
CA SER A 22 -1.67 -4.84 14.75
C SER A 22 -0.15 -4.91 14.57
N ALA A 23 0.60 -5.09 15.67
CA ALA A 23 2.05 -5.36 15.61
C ALA A 23 2.39 -6.81 15.21
N ASN A 24 1.41 -7.56 14.69
CA ASN A 24 1.62 -8.89 14.12
C ASN A 24 2.05 -8.79 12.64
N GLY A 25 3.35 -8.82 12.38
CA GLY A 25 3.93 -8.74 11.04
C GLY A 25 3.59 -9.91 10.10
N THR A 26 2.95 -10.98 10.60
CA THR A 26 2.45 -12.10 9.76
C THR A 26 0.96 -12.00 9.46
N LEU A 27 0.26 -10.95 9.93
CA LEU A 27 -1.20 -10.79 9.76
C LEU A 27 -1.65 -10.84 8.30
N PHE A 28 -0.89 -10.25 7.38
CA PHE A 28 -1.17 -10.23 5.94
C PHE A 28 -0.30 -11.22 5.15
N GLY A 29 0.09 -12.34 5.78
CA GLY A 29 1.05 -13.30 5.23
C GLY A 29 0.70 -13.81 3.82
N ASN A 30 -0.57 -14.18 3.57
CA ASN A 30 -0.99 -14.67 2.24
C ASN A 30 -0.84 -13.59 1.16
N PHE A 31 -1.26 -12.36 1.46
CA PHE A 31 -1.16 -11.21 0.56
C PHE A 31 0.30 -10.80 0.31
N LEU A 32 1.09 -10.60 1.37
CA LEU A 32 2.46 -10.11 1.25
C LEU A 32 3.42 -11.15 0.68
N THR A 33 3.20 -12.44 0.96
CA THR A 33 3.98 -13.52 0.34
C THR A 33 3.67 -13.62 -1.15
N ASN A 34 2.40 -13.43 -1.54
CA ASN A 34 2.07 -13.35 -2.95
C ASN A 34 2.77 -12.17 -3.62
N VAL A 35 2.69 -10.95 -3.07
CA VAL A 35 3.43 -9.78 -3.56
C VAL A 35 4.94 -10.11 -3.68
N ALA A 36 5.55 -10.69 -2.65
CA ALA A 36 6.96 -11.06 -2.68
C ALA A 36 7.30 -12.08 -3.80
N SER A 37 6.39 -13.00 -4.11
CA SER A 37 6.57 -14.01 -5.17
C SER A 37 6.72 -13.40 -6.58
N TYR A 38 6.17 -12.20 -6.80
CA TYR A 38 6.33 -11.44 -8.05
C TYR A 38 7.63 -10.64 -8.12
N GLY A 39 8.55 -10.80 -7.17
CA GLY A 39 9.85 -10.14 -7.16
C GLY A 39 9.78 -8.74 -6.55
N PHE A 40 9.27 -8.65 -5.33
CA PHE A 40 9.28 -7.46 -4.48
C PHE A 40 9.87 -7.83 -3.12
N ILE A 41 10.40 -6.84 -2.40
CA ILE A 41 10.55 -6.94 -0.95
C ILE A 41 9.30 -6.34 -0.31
N ALA A 42 8.60 -7.13 0.50
CA ALA A 42 7.56 -6.64 1.40
C ALA A 42 8.08 -6.60 2.84
N ILE A 43 7.96 -5.46 3.52
CA ILE A 43 8.32 -5.28 4.93
C ILE A 43 7.06 -4.84 5.67
N ALA A 44 6.50 -5.72 6.49
CA ALA A 44 5.33 -5.43 7.30
C ALA A 44 5.74 -4.81 8.65
N SER A 45 4.94 -3.89 9.15
CA SER A 45 5.06 -3.38 10.52
C SER A 45 4.90 -4.51 11.54
N GLY A 46 5.74 -4.51 12.57
CA GLY A 46 5.68 -5.45 13.69
C GLY A 46 6.50 -6.73 13.49
N ALA A 47 6.65 -7.50 14.56
CA ALA A 47 7.38 -8.77 14.54
C ALA A 47 6.47 -9.92 14.06
N PRO A 48 7.02 -11.02 13.52
CA PRO A 48 6.23 -12.22 13.24
C PRO A 48 5.49 -12.70 14.49
N ASN A 49 4.16 -12.83 14.42
CA ASN A 49 3.28 -13.12 15.57
C ASN A 49 3.42 -12.13 16.74
N GLY A 50 3.88 -10.91 16.45
CA GLY A 50 4.04 -9.85 17.43
C GLY A 50 2.71 -9.41 18.05
N GLN A 51 2.79 -8.82 19.23
CA GLN A 51 1.65 -8.29 19.97
C GLN A 51 1.81 -6.78 20.17
N GLY A 52 0.69 -6.10 20.38
CA GLY A 52 0.64 -4.65 20.59
C GLY A 52 0.21 -3.88 19.36
N THR A 53 0.41 -2.57 19.43
CA THR A 53 -0.12 -1.58 18.48
C THR A 53 1.01 -0.98 17.66
N THR A 54 0.83 -0.87 16.34
CA THR A 54 1.74 -0.18 15.43
C THR A 54 1.51 1.33 15.47
N ASN A 55 2.48 2.07 14.92
CA ASN A 55 2.32 3.46 14.55
C ASN A 55 3.25 3.75 13.35
N VAL A 56 3.17 4.95 12.80
CA VAL A 56 4.00 5.38 11.66
C VAL A 56 5.51 5.22 11.90
N GLN A 57 5.99 5.25 13.15
CA GLN A 57 7.42 5.08 13.43
C GLN A 57 7.93 3.72 12.97
N LEU A 58 7.13 2.65 13.06
CA LEU A 58 7.55 1.34 12.57
C LEU A 58 7.75 1.33 11.04
N MET A 59 6.95 2.11 10.30
CA MET A 59 7.11 2.27 8.85
C MET A 59 8.38 3.07 8.52
N LYS A 60 8.66 4.13 9.30
CA LYS A 60 9.91 4.92 9.19
C LYS A 60 11.14 4.07 9.52
N ASP A 61 11.07 3.28 10.57
CA ASP A 61 12.15 2.36 10.97
C ASP A 61 12.40 1.30 9.89
N ALA A 62 11.35 0.81 9.22
CA ALA A 62 11.47 -0.12 8.10
C ALA A 62 12.18 0.52 6.90
N LEU A 63 11.89 1.79 6.57
CA LEU A 63 12.61 2.56 5.56
C LEU A 63 14.08 2.74 5.93
N ASP A 64 14.36 3.24 7.14
CA ASP A 64 15.72 3.46 7.63
C ASP A 64 16.55 2.17 7.64
N TRP A 65 15.91 1.04 7.97
CA TRP A 65 16.54 -0.27 7.95
C TRP A 65 16.86 -0.73 6.53
N ILE A 66 15.90 -0.67 5.60
CA ILE A 66 16.12 -1.21 4.25
C ILE A 66 17.11 -0.35 3.46
N GLU A 67 17.12 0.96 3.65
CA GLU A 67 18.13 1.84 3.02
C GLU A 67 19.55 1.48 3.44
N LYS A 68 19.77 1.10 4.71
CA LYS A 68 21.09 0.65 5.19
C LYS A 68 21.50 -0.72 4.65
N LYS A 69 20.57 -1.51 4.13
CA LYS A 69 20.82 -2.90 3.68
C LYS A 69 20.84 -3.03 2.17
N ALA A 70 20.01 -2.26 1.47
CA ALA A 70 19.83 -2.35 0.04
C ALA A 70 21.16 -2.16 -0.71
N GLY A 71 21.31 -2.88 -1.83
CA GLY A 71 22.51 -2.81 -2.65
C GLY A 71 23.80 -3.34 -2.02
N THR A 72 23.81 -3.81 -0.76
CA THR A 72 25.05 -4.23 -0.08
C THR A 72 25.70 -5.42 -0.81
N PRO A 73 26.91 -5.28 -1.40
CA PRO A 73 27.57 -6.34 -2.16
C PRO A 73 27.83 -7.59 -1.30
N GLY A 74 27.67 -8.78 -1.89
CA GLY A 74 27.84 -10.05 -1.18
C GLY A 74 26.75 -10.37 -0.15
N SER A 75 25.79 -9.47 0.10
CA SER A 75 24.66 -9.71 1.00
C SER A 75 23.45 -10.28 0.26
N LYS A 76 22.50 -10.83 1.04
CA LYS A 76 21.17 -11.22 0.53
C LYS A 76 20.31 -10.04 0.05
N TYR A 77 20.74 -8.80 0.26
CA TYR A 77 20.04 -7.56 -0.11
C TYR A 77 20.69 -6.84 -1.31
N LYS A 78 21.70 -7.44 -1.95
CA LYS A 78 22.44 -6.83 -3.07
C LYS A 78 21.55 -6.39 -4.25
N THR A 79 20.38 -7.01 -4.42
CA THR A 79 19.44 -6.72 -5.51
C THR A 79 18.33 -5.76 -5.11
N VAL A 80 18.28 -5.32 -3.85
CA VAL A 80 17.22 -4.41 -3.41
C VAL A 80 17.51 -3.00 -3.90
N ASP A 81 16.47 -2.34 -4.40
CA ASP A 81 16.53 -0.98 -4.91
C ASP A 81 15.48 -0.12 -4.22
N THR A 82 15.93 0.75 -3.31
CA THR A 82 15.06 1.66 -2.53
C THR A 82 14.65 2.91 -3.30
N THR A 83 15.17 3.14 -4.51
CA THR A 83 14.68 4.22 -5.38
C THR A 83 13.29 3.90 -5.97
N ARG A 84 12.90 2.62 -5.94
CA ARG A 84 11.60 2.12 -6.40
C ARG A 84 10.83 1.59 -5.19
N LEU A 85 10.14 2.51 -4.52
CA LEU A 85 9.51 2.25 -3.24
C LEU A 85 8.06 2.77 -3.17
N ALA A 86 7.17 1.94 -2.65
CA ALA A 86 5.82 2.31 -2.26
C ALA A 86 5.59 2.03 -0.77
N VAL A 87 4.68 2.80 -0.19
CA VAL A 87 4.15 2.57 1.16
C VAL A 87 2.65 2.32 1.05
N ALA A 88 2.17 1.29 1.72
CA ALA A 88 0.75 0.97 1.72
C ALA A 88 0.31 0.38 3.06
N GLY A 89 -0.99 0.29 3.27
CA GLY A 89 -1.51 -0.39 4.45
C GLY A 89 -3.02 -0.50 4.44
N GLN A 90 -3.50 -1.41 5.29
CA GLN A 90 -4.93 -1.69 5.41
C GLN A 90 -5.55 -1.02 6.64
N SER A 91 -6.75 -0.43 6.51
CA SER A 91 -7.48 0.17 7.63
C SER A 91 -6.62 1.17 8.42
N CYS A 92 -6.36 0.94 9.71
CA CYS A 92 -5.42 1.72 10.51
C CYS A 92 -4.04 1.88 9.84
N GLY A 93 -3.48 0.82 9.27
CA GLY A 93 -2.21 0.91 8.53
C GLY A 93 -2.28 1.78 7.28
N GLY A 94 -3.47 1.99 6.71
CA GLY A 94 -3.70 3.00 5.66
C GLY A 94 -3.63 4.44 6.20
N LEU A 95 -4.09 4.66 7.43
CA LEU A 95 -3.93 5.95 8.11
C LEU A 95 -2.45 6.21 8.47
N GLU A 96 -1.72 5.18 8.94
CA GLU A 96 -0.26 5.26 9.12
C GLU A 96 0.45 5.54 7.78
N THR A 97 -0.04 4.99 6.67
CA THR A 97 0.49 5.26 5.32
C THR A 97 0.34 6.73 4.93
N TYR A 98 -0.79 7.37 5.26
CA TYR A 98 -0.95 8.82 5.03
C TYR A 98 0.01 9.67 5.84
N GLN A 99 0.43 9.22 7.02
CA GLN A 99 1.44 9.92 7.83
C GLN A 99 2.84 9.87 7.21
N MET A 100 3.04 9.09 6.14
CA MET A 100 4.26 9.04 5.33
C MET A 100 4.25 10.01 4.13
N ARG A 101 3.19 10.84 4.00
CA ARG A 101 3.00 11.78 2.87
C ARG A 101 4.10 12.82 2.69
N ASP A 102 4.91 13.09 3.71
CA ASP A 102 6.02 14.05 3.66
C ASP A 102 7.40 13.39 3.59
N ASP A 103 7.49 12.06 3.72
CA ASP A 103 8.78 11.38 3.63
C ASP A 103 9.28 11.42 2.16
N PRO A 104 10.45 12.03 1.88
CA PRO A 104 10.92 12.23 0.52
C PRO A 104 11.27 10.91 -0.20
N ARG A 105 11.47 9.81 0.54
CA ARG A 105 11.80 8.50 -0.02
C ARG A 105 10.58 7.75 -0.56
N VAL A 106 9.38 8.17 -0.18
CA VAL A 106 8.13 7.50 -0.55
C VAL A 106 7.63 8.08 -1.87
N HIS A 107 7.41 7.25 -2.88
CA HIS A 107 6.97 7.74 -4.20
C HIS A 107 5.49 7.48 -4.47
N TYR A 108 4.92 6.46 -3.84
CA TYR A 108 3.55 6.01 -4.08
C TYR A 108 2.89 5.60 -2.77
N LEU A 109 1.62 5.99 -2.60
CA LEU A 109 0.79 5.57 -1.46
C LEU A 109 -0.31 4.60 -1.92
N GLY A 110 -0.42 3.47 -1.24
CA GLY A 110 -1.50 2.49 -1.43
C GLY A 110 -2.43 2.46 -0.23
N ILE A 111 -3.66 2.89 -0.41
CA ILE A 111 -4.66 3.00 0.66
C ILE A 111 -5.65 1.84 0.49
N PHE A 112 -5.53 0.83 1.34
CA PHE A 112 -6.32 -0.39 1.26
C PHE A 112 -7.40 -0.41 2.34
N ASN A 113 -8.68 -0.51 1.97
CA ASN A 113 -9.82 -0.47 2.90
C ASN A 113 -9.68 0.61 3.98
N SER A 114 -9.33 1.83 3.57
CA SER A 114 -8.99 2.92 4.49
C SER A 114 -9.35 4.26 3.87
N GLY A 115 -9.30 5.29 4.70
CA GLY A 115 -9.50 6.68 4.35
C GLY A 115 -9.47 7.53 5.62
N PHE A 116 -9.14 8.81 5.51
CA PHE A 116 -9.06 9.72 6.65
C PHE A 116 -10.34 9.65 7.48
N LEU A 117 -10.13 9.64 8.78
CA LEU A 117 -11.16 9.46 9.76
C LEU A 117 -10.83 10.38 10.92
N ASP A 118 -11.77 11.25 11.29
CA ASP A 118 -11.71 12.03 12.51
C ASP A 118 -12.49 11.35 13.64
N MET A 119 -11.79 10.76 14.60
CA MET A 119 -12.35 10.19 15.84
C MET A 119 -12.15 11.10 17.06
N GLY A 120 -11.59 12.30 16.88
CA GLY A 120 -11.21 13.20 17.94
C GLY A 120 -10.36 12.53 19.03
N PRO A 121 -10.51 12.93 20.30
CA PRO A 121 -9.72 12.40 21.42
C PRO A 121 -9.85 10.89 21.65
N ILE A 122 -10.89 10.25 21.10
CA ILE A 122 -11.10 8.80 21.24
C ILE A 122 -10.05 8.04 20.40
N GLY A 123 -9.68 8.57 19.23
CA GLY A 123 -8.64 7.97 18.39
C GLY A 123 -7.31 7.85 19.12
N ASP A 124 -6.86 8.94 19.73
CA ASP A 124 -5.62 8.98 20.50
C ASP A 124 -5.65 7.99 21.67
N LEU A 125 -6.78 7.91 22.38
CA LEU A 125 -6.94 7.02 23.54
C LEU A 125 -6.81 5.54 23.17
N ILE A 126 -7.29 5.15 21.98
CA ILE A 126 -7.24 3.75 21.51
C ILE A 126 -6.04 3.47 20.60
N GLY A 127 -5.14 4.45 20.43
CA GLY A 127 -3.94 4.32 19.61
C GLY A 127 -4.23 4.22 18.11
N MET A 128 -5.35 4.76 17.65
CA MET A 128 -5.70 4.78 16.23
C MET A 128 -5.25 6.11 15.62
N PRO A 129 -4.41 6.10 14.56
CA PRO A 129 -4.06 7.32 13.86
C PRO A 129 -5.34 8.02 13.42
N ASN A 130 -5.40 9.31 13.70
CA ASN A 130 -6.60 10.11 13.57
C ASN A 130 -6.19 11.47 13.01
N GLU A 131 -6.62 11.78 11.80
CA GLU A 131 -6.38 13.08 11.16
C GLU A 131 -7.67 13.54 10.49
N SER A 132 -7.88 14.85 10.49
CA SER A 132 -9.04 15.48 9.85
C SER A 132 -9.13 15.08 8.37
N PRO A 133 -10.31 14.81 7.80
CA PRO A 133 -10.45 14.55 6.38
C PRO A 133 -9.86 15.65 5.47
N GLU A 134 -9.84 16.89 5.93
CA GLU A 134 -9.23 18.03 5.23
C GLU A 134 -7.72 17.86 4.99
N THR A 135 -7.05 17.02 5.78
CA THR A 135 -5.62 16.67 5.62
C THR A 135 -5.32 16.05 4.26
N ILE A 136 -6.32 15.52 3.54
CA ILE A 136 -6.12 15.05 2.17
C ILE A 136 -5.53 16.12 1.24
N GLY A 137 -5.81 17.40 1.51
CA GLY A 137 -5.23 18.52 0.77
C GLY A 137 -3.71 18.67 0.92
N GLU A 138 -3.10 18.04 1.92
CA GLU A 138 -1.65 18.03 2.14
C GLU A 138 -0.94 16.92 1.35
N VAL A 139 -1.65 15.90 0.88
CA VAL A 139 -1.03 14.79 0.14
C VAL A 139 -0.58 15.28 -1.24
N LYS A 140 0.73 15.18 -1.51
CA LYS A 140 1.39 15.59 -2.78
C LYS A 140 2.08 14.43 -3.51
N LYS A 141 1.65 13.20 -3.26
CA LYS A 141 2.16 11.98 -3.90
C LYS A 141 1.02 11.24 -4.62
N PRO A 142 1.31 10.47 -5.68
CA PRO A 142 0.31 9.59 -6.28
C PRO A 142 -0.32 8.62 -5.25
N VAL A 143 -1.64 8.45 -5.33
CA VAL A 143 -2.40 7.61 -4.38
C VAL A 143 -3.33 6.62 -5.10
N PHE A 144 -3.30 5.37 -4.69
CA PHE A 144 -4.17 4.31 -5.20
C PHE A 144 -5.05 3.76 -4.08
N TYR A 145 -6.36 3.85 -4.26
CA TYR A 145 -7.37 3.44 -3.29
C TYR A 145 -7.98 2.09 -3.68
N PHE A 146 -7.80 1.08 -2.83
CA PHE A 146 -8.34 -0.26 -3.02
C PHE A 146 -9.37 -0.54 -1.92
N LEU A 147 -10.64 -0.33 -2.22
CA LEU A 147 -11.72 -0.36 -1.23
C LEU A 147 -12.60 -1.61 -1.35
N GLY A 148 -13.33 -1.92 -0.29
CA GLY A 148 -14.18 -3.12 -0.19
C GLY A 148 -15.62 -2.94 -0.69
N GLY A 149 -15.92 -1.86 -1.44
CA GLY A 149 -17.28 -1.48 -1.84
C GLY A 149 -18.13 -0.96 -0.68
N GLU A 150 -19.41 -0.70 -0.90
CA GLU A 150 -20.30 -0.04 0.09
C GLU A 150 -20.38 -0.75 1.46
N GLY A 151 -20.10 -2.06 1.50
CA GLY A 151 -20.04 -2.85 2.74
C GLY A 151 -18.76 -2.66 3.55
N ASP A 152 -17.77 -1.92 3.05
CA ASP A 152 -16.57 -1.54 3.76
C ASP A 152 -16.84 -0.34 4.67
N ILE A 153 -16.52 -0.47 5.95
CA ILE A 153 -16.69 0.63 6.92
C ILE A 153 -15.87 1.87 6.55
N ALA A 154 -14.80 1.70 5.78
CA ALA A 154 -13.95 2.78 5.29
C ALA A 154 -14.36 3.30 3.90
N TYR A 155 -15.37 2.72 3.26
CA TYR A 155 -15.80 3.08 1.90
C TYR A 155 -16.04 4.58 1.75
N LYS A 156 -16.87 5.16 2.63
CA LYS A 156 -17.21 6.59 2.56
C LYS A 156 -15.98 7.48 2.73
N ASN A 157 -15.07 7.08 3.61
CA ASN A 157 -13.85 7.83 3.88
C ASN A 157 -12.90 7.78 2.69
N GLY A 158 -12.60 6.58 2.18
CA GLY A 158 -11.72 6.41 1.03
C GLY A 158 -12.25 7.09 -0.24
N MET A 159 -13.57 7.01 -0.49
CA MET A 159 -14.20 7.71 -1.60
C MET A 159 -14.17 9.24 -1.43
N ALA A 160 -14.35 9.75 -0.21
CA ALA A 160 -14.23 11.18 0.09
C ALA A 160 -12.78 11.68 -0.10
N ASP A 161 -11.80 10.91 0.35
CA ASP A 161 -10.38 11.19 0.15
C ASP A 161 -10.02 11.24 -1.34
N TYR A 162 -10.41 10.22 -2.11
CA TYR A 162 -10.18 10.21 -3.56
C TYR A 162 -10.77 11.45 -4.24
N LYS A 163 -11.98 11.86 -3.84
CA LYS A 163 -12.63 13.06 -4.37
C LYS A 163 -11.90 14.35 -3.97
N GLY A 164 -11.41 14.43 -2.73
CA GLY A 164 -10.72 15.60 -2.19
C GLY A 164 -9.27 15.74 -2.67
N LEU A 165 -8.63 14.63 -3.02
CA LEU A 165 -7.25 14.60 -3.51
C LEU A 165 -7.16 15.25 -4.89
N THR A 166 -6.33 16.29 -5.02
CA THR A 166 -6.20 17.07 -6.25
C THR A 166 -4.73 17.34 -6.57
N GLY A 167 -4.40 17.51 -7.84
CA GLY A 167 -3.06 17.93 -8.29
C GLY A 167 -2.02 16.81 -8.32
N VAL A 168 -2.42 15.55 -8.08
CA VAL A 168 -1.56 14.37 -8.16
C VAL A 168 -2.30 13.21 -8.83
N PRO A 169 -1.59 12.28 -9.47
CA PRO A 169 -2.19 11.08 -10.04
C PRO A 169 -2.92 10.26 -8.98
N LYS A 170 -4.14 9.80 -9.30
CA LYS A 170 -4.94 9.01 -8.36
C LYS A 170 -5.80 7.97 -9.08
N TRP A 171 -6.08 6.89 -8.37
CA TRP A 171 -6.96 5.82 -8.83
C TRP A 171 -7.79 5.30 -7.67
N VAL A 172 -9.05 4.96 -7.91
CA VAL A 172 -9.90 4.24 -6.95
C VAL A 172 -10.58 3.07 -7.62
N GLY A 173 -10.79 2.00 -6.86
CA GLY A 173 -11.68 0.92 -7.23
C GLY A 173 -12.23 0.22 -6.01
N ASN A 174 -13.42 -0.35 -6.16
CA ASN A 174 -14.16 -1.02 -5.12
C ASN A 174 -14.36 -2.50 -5.47
N PHE A 175 -13.93 -3.42 -4.61
CA PHE A 175 -14.23 -4.84 -4.77
C PHE A 175 -15.19 -5.27 -3.66
N PRO A 176 -16.40 -5.78 -3.96
CA PRO A 176 -17.53 -5.86 -3.02
C PRO A 176 -17.39 -7.00 -1.99
N VAL A 177 -16.39 -6.90 -1.11
CA VAL A 177 -16.05 -7.89 -0.07
C VAL A 177 -16.00 -7.29 1.34
N GLY A 178 -16.30 -6.00 1.47
CA GLY A 178 -16.26 -5.27 2.72
C GLY A 178 -14.85 -5.05 3.27
N HIS A 179 -14.79 -4.63 4.53
CA HIS A 179 -13.57 -4.09 5.14
C HIS A 179 -12.40 -5.07 5.25
N MET A 180 -12.72 -6.36 5.46
CA MET A 180 -11.70 -7.40 5.64
C MET A 180 -11.03 -7.81 4.33
N GLY A 181 -11.49 -7.31 3.18
CA GLY A 181 -10.89 -7.58 1.88
C GLY A 181 -10.79 -9.07 1.57
N THR A 182 -9.83 -9.42 0.70
CA THR A 182 -9.54 -10.82 0.33
C THR A 182 -8.24 -11.35 0.96
N TYR A 183 -7.61 -10.61 1.88
CA TYR A 183 -6.23 -10.88 2.34
C TYR A 183 -6.01 -12.26 2.94
N ALA A 184 -7.03 -12.84 3.58
CA ALA A 184 -6.96 -14.18 4.19
C ALA A 184 -7.16 -15.32 3.18
N GLN A 185 -7.62 -15.03 1.97
CA GLN A 185 -7.77 -16.03 0.91
C GLN A 185 -6.39 -16.56 0.49
N PRO A 186 -6.32 -17.74 -0.15
CA PRO A 186 -5.09 -18.19 -0.81
C PRO A 186 -4.52 -17.09 -1.69
N GLU A 187 -3.21 -16.86 -1.57
CA GLU A 187 -2.47 -15.83 -2.33
C GLU A 187 -3.01 -14.39 -2.14
N GLY A 188 -3.88 -14.14 -1.16
CA GLY A 188 -4.48 -12.84 -0.85
C GLY A 188 -5.61 -12.40 -1.80
N GLY A 189 -6.04 -13.25 -2.73
CA GLY A 189 -7.21 -13.03 -3.60
C GLY A 189 -7.12 -11.78 -4.50
N ALA A 190 -8.29 -11.20 -4.81
CA ALA A 190 -8.43 -10.07 -5.74
C ALA A 190 -7.58 -8.84 -5.34
N PHE A 191 -7.45 -8.56 -4.04
CA PHE A 191 -6.64 -7.46 -3.54
C PHE A 191 -5.15 -7.68 -3.81
N ALA A 192 -4.65 -8.91 -3.69
CA ALA A 192 -3.25 -9.19 -4.02
C ALA A 192 -2.98 -9.06 -5.52
N VAL A 193 -3.92 -9.47 -6.39
CA VAL A 193 -3.83 -9.25 -7.84
C VAL A 193 -3.74 -7.76 -8.15
N ALA A 194 -4.60 -6.94 -7.55
CA ALA A 194 -4.58 -5.49 -7.72
C ALA A 194 -3.26 -4.87 -7.23
N ALA A 195 -2.78 -5.26 -6.04
CA ALA A 195 -1.51 -4.79 -5.50
C ALA A 195 -0.32 -5.18 -6.39
N VAL A 196 -0.27 -6.41 -6.89
CA VAL A 196 0.80 -6.87 -7.80
C VAL A 196 0.77 -6.10 -9.11
N ASN A 197 -0.41 -5.89 -9.71
CA ASN A 197 -0.53 -5.10 -10.94
C ASN A 197 -0.07 -3.66 -10.70
N TRP A 198 -0.48 -3.06 -9.59
CA TRP A 198 -0.13 -1.69 -9.21
C TRP A 198 1.38 -1.55 -9.04
N LEU A 199 1.98 -2.36 -8.17
CA LEU A 199 3.40 -2.29 -7.86
C LEU A 199 4.27 -2.66 -9.07
N SER A 200 3.81 -3.58 -9.93
CA SER A 200 4.53 -3.92 -11.16
C SER A 200 4.51 -2.74 -12.14
N TRP A 201 3.39 -2.04 -12.24
CA TRP A 201 3.32 -0.85 -13.06
C TRP A 201 4.23 0.26 -12.50
N VAL A 202 3.97 0.68 -11.26
CA VAL A 202 4.55 1.93 -10.72
C VAL A 202 5.98 1.79 -10.20
N LEU A 203 6.42 0.58 -9.83
CA LEU A 203 7.79 0.34 -9.32
C LEU A 203 8.67 -0.47 -10.27
N LYS A 204 8.11 -1.07 -11.33
CA LYS A 204 8.92 -1.79 -12.33
C LYS A 204 8.79 -1.22 -13.73
N GLY A 205 7.93 -0.23 -13.94
CA GLY A 205 7.65 0.32 -15.27
C GLY A 205 6.99 -0.71 -16.19
N ASP A 206 6.30 -1.72 -15.66
CA ASP A 206 5.63 -2.73 -16.47
C ASP A 206 4.35 -2.14 -17.10
N SER A 207 4.50 -1.57 -18.29
CA SER A 207 3.41 -0.94 -19.06
C SER A 207 2.32 -1.93 -19.45
N SER A 208 2.56 -3.24 -19.42
CA SER A 208 1.49 -4.24 -19.66
C SER A 208 0.38 -4.18 -18.61
N LYS A 209 0.67 -3.61 -17.42
CA LYS A 209 -0.27 -3.49 -16.31
C LYS A 209 -1.12 -2.23 -16.36
N GLU A 210 -0.74 -1.23 -17.14
CA GLU A 210 -1.46 0.04 -17.27
C GLU A 210 -2.94 -0.16 -17.61
N SER A 211 -3.23 -1.01 -18.61
CA SER A 211 -4.60 -1.29 -19.07
C SER A 211 -5.50 -1.92 -17.99
N TRP A 212 -4.92 -2.46 -16.92
CA TRP A 212 -5.70 -2.90 -15.77
C TRP A 212 -6.34 -1.71 -15.05
N PHE A 213 -5.63 -0.59 -14.92
CA PHE A 213 -6.07 0.62 -14.22
C PHE A 213 -6.87 1.57 -15.11
N THR A 214 -6.45 1.75 -16.36
CA THR A 214 -7.03 2.75 -17.29
C THR A 214 -7.90 2.15 -18.40
N GLY A 215 -7.73 0.86 -18.68
CA GLY A 215 -8.32 0.16 -19.85
C GLY A 215 -9.48 -0.77 -19.54
N GLY A 216 -10.12 -0.64 -18.37
CA GLY A 216 -11.25 -1.48 -17.98
C GLY A 216 -10.89 -2.86 -17.41
N GLY A 217 -9.59 -3.14 -17.21
CA GLY A 217 -9.16 -4.46 -16.72
C GLY A 217 -9.56 -4.73 -15.26
N ALA A 218 -9.56 -3.72 -14.40
CA ALA A 218 -10.08 -3.81 -13.03
C ALA A 218 -11.56 -4.21 -13.04
N GLN A 219 -12.38 -3.57 -13.89
CA GLN A 219 -13.81 -3.87 -14.03
C GLN A 219 -14.05 -5.30 -14.53
N LYS A 220 -13.26 -5.77 -15.51
CA LYS A 220 -13.30 -7.18 -15.94
C LYS A 220 -12.91 -8.15 -14.83
N ALA A 221 -12.07 -7.72 -13.88
CA ALA A 221 -11.70 -8.48 -12.69
C ALA A 221 -12.70 -8.35 -11.53
N GLY A 222 -13.83 -7.67 -11.74
CA GLY A 222 -14.90 -7.53 -10.74
C GLY A 222 -14.76 -6.31 -9.82
N TRP A 223 -13.89 -5.36 -10.16
CA TRP A 223 -13.83 -4.07 -9.45
C TRP A 223 -14.91 -3.13 -9.98
N GLU A 224 -15.64 -2.51 -9.09
CA GLU A 224 -16.73 -1.60 -9.33
C GLU A 224 -16.30 -0.18 -8.99
N GLU A 225 -17.08 0.80 -9.47
CA GLU A 225 -16.85 2.23 -9.18
C GLU A 225 -15.39 2.66 -9.42
N VAL A 226 -14.79 2.11 -10.47
CA VAL A 226 -13.40 2.38 -10.83
C VAL A 226 -13.32 3.75 -11.48
N ASP A 227 -12.44 4.60 -10.96
CA ASP A 227 -12.17 5.93 -11.50
C ASP A 227 -10.69 6.28 -11.35
N SER A 228 -10.20 7.20 -12.19
CA SER A 228 -8.81 7.62 -12.18
C SER A 228 -8.59 9.02 -12.74
N GLU A 229 -7.56 9.70 -12.24
CA GLU A 229 -7.15 11.03 -12.70
C GLU A 229 -5.62 11.10 -12.84
N GLY A 230 -5.13 11.65 -13.96
CA GLY A 230 -3.73 12.01 -14.16
C GLY A 230 -2.71 10.85 -14.20
N LEU A 231 -3.14 9.60 -14.37
CA LEU A 231 -2.24 8.45 -14.35
C LEU A 231 -1.24 8.41 -15.51
N ASP A 232 -1.52 9.10 -16.60
CA ASP A 232 -0.61 9.32 -17.74
C ASP A 232 0.63 10.16 -17.38
N THR A 233 0.58 10.88 -16.26
CA THR A 233 1.69 11.74 -15.78
C THR A 233 2.62 11.05 -14.78
N LEU A 234 2.39 9.75 -14.50
CA LEU A 234 3.26 8.95 -13.62
C LEU A 234 4.70 8.91 -14.15
N LYS A 235 5.66 9.10 -13.24
CA LYS A 235 7.09 8.95 -13.52
C LYS A 235 7.51 7.52 -13.17
N LEU A 236 7.57 6.67 -14.19
CA LEU A 236 7.91 5.24 -14.10
C LEU A 236 9.42 4.99 -14.23
#